data_AF-A0A1B8YFL1-F1
#
_entry.id   AF-A0A1B8YFL1-F1
#
_cell.length_a   1.000
_cell.length_b   1.000
_cell.length_c   1.000
_cell.angle_alpha   90.00
_cell.angle_beta   90.00
_cell.angle_gamma   90.00
#
_symmetry.space_group_name_H-M   'P 1'
#
loop_
_entity.id
_entity.type
_entity.pdbx_description
1 polymer ?
#
loop_
_entity_poly.entity_id
_entity_poly.type
_entity_poly.pdbx_seq_one_letter_code
_entity_poly.pdbx_strand_id
1 'polypeptide(L)'
;MEITAQIVTDFREYYPEFSNVEEWSDKSVIQALEEGDSETGKRWLKYNARPASIKKRGMFAFAAHQLVMRKRATNGDVGAAYAISSKSVGDESTSFAVPSITSDELIINGNLPLTSYGLEFLRLRRRAGTGGMMI
;
A
#
# COMPACT_ATOMS: atom_id res chain seq x y z
N MET A 1 -14.27 8.32 7.07
CA MET A 1 -14.87 7.34 8.00
C MET A 1 -14.10 7.47 9.30
N GLU A 2 -14.75 7.36 10.45
CA GLU A 2 -14.03 7.34 11.73
C GLU A 2 -13.27 6.02 11.90
N ILE A 3 -11.96 6.10 12.17
CA ILE A 3 -11.12 4.92 12.41
C ILE A 3 -11.20 4.54 13.88
N THR A 4 -11.96 3.49 14.18
CA THR A 4 -12.18 2.99 15.54
C THR A 4 -11.12 1.95 15.93
N ALA A 5 -10.98 1.68 17.23
CA ALA A 5 -10.10 0.61 17.74
C ALA A 5 -10.44 -0.76 17.12
N GLN A 6 -11.71 -1.02 16.82
CA GLN A 6 -12.11 -2.26 16.15
C GLN A 6 -11.52 -2.37 14.75
N ILE A 7 -11.43 -1.27 14.00
CA ILE A 7 -10.85 -1.27 12.65
C ILE A 7 -9.33 -1.52 12.72
N VAL A 8 -8.66 -1.03 13.77
CA VAL A 8 -7.25 -1.35 14.03
C VAL A 8 -7.08 -2.84 14.31
N THR A 9 -7.93 -3.43 15.15
CA THR A 9 -7.93 -4.87 15.41
C THR A 9 -8.17 -5.67 14.13
N ASP A 10 -9.18 -5.30 13.34
CA ASP A 10 -9.47 -5.91 12.03
C ASP A 10 -8.27 -5.81 11.07
N PHE A 11 -7.55 -4.68 11.08
CA PHE A 11 -6.36 -4.48 10.26
C PHE A 11 -5.23 -5.43 10.68
N ARG A 12 -4.96 -5.55 11.98
CA ARG A 12 -3.95 -6.46 12.52
C ARG A 12 -4.33 -7.94 12.32
N GLU A 13 -5.62 -8.27 12.33
CA GLU A 13 -6.10 -9.63 11.99
C GLU A 13 -5.90 -9.92 10.49
N TYR A 14 -6.12 -8.93 9.62
CA TYR A 14 -5.98 -9.08 8.18
C TYR A 14 -4.52 -9.12 7.71
N TYR A 15 -3.64 -8.36 8.37
CA TYR A 15 -2.18 -8.35 8.13
C TYR A 15 -1.44 -8.59 9.47
N PRO A 16 -1.27 -9.86 9.88
CA PRO A 16 -0.66 -10.24 11.17
C PRO A 16 0.76 -9.70 11.39
N GLU A 17 1.50 -9.37 10.35
CA GLU A 17 2.81 -8.74 10.41
C GLU A 17 2.82 -7.36 11.09
N PHE A 18 1.67 -6.68 11.17
CA PHE A 18 1.50 -5.42 11.90
C PHE A 18 0.95 -5.61 13.32
N SER A 19 0.93 -6.85 13.84
CA SER A 19 0.36 -7.16 15.16
C SER A 19 1.21 -6.65 16.34
N ASN A 20 2.53 -6.51 16.18
CA ASN A 20 3.42 -6.03 17.23
C ASN A 20 3.16 -4.53 17.52
N VAL A 21 2.67 -4.21 18.72
CA VAL A 21 2.31 -2.83 19.13
C VAL A 21 3.53 -1.95 19.40
N GLU A 22 4.65 -2.54 19.85
CA GLU A 22 5.88 -1.78 20.12
C GLU A 22 6.51 -1.27 18.82
N GLU A 23 6.45 -2.10 17.78
CA GLU A 23 6.95 -1.77 16.45
C GLU A 23 5.95 -0.93 15.66
N TRP A 24 4.66 -1.26 15.78
CA TRP A 24 3.56 -0.61 15.09
C TRP A 24 2.58 -0.04 16.10
N SER A 25 2.88 1.16 16.60
CA SER A 25 2.00 1.86 17.54
C SER A 25 0.61 2.08 16.95
N ASP A 26 -0.43 2.04 17.79
CA ASP A 26 -1.81 2.30 17.35
C ASP A 26 -1.96 3.65 16.65
N LYS A 27 -1.25 4.68 17.14
CA LYS A 27 -1.22 6.00 16.51
C LYS A 27 -0.74 5.93 15.06
N SER A 28 0.33 5.17 14.79
CA SER A 28 0.86 5.02 13.43
C SER A 28 -0.10 4.28 12.50
N VAL A 29 -0.76 3.23 13.03
CA VAL A 29 -1.74 2.44 12.29
C VAL A 29 -3.00 3.25 11.99
N ILE A 30 -3.52 3.99 12.98
CA ILE A 30 -4.68 4.88 12.82
C ILE A 30 -4.39 5.91 11.73
N GLN A 31 -3.25 6.60 11.81
CA GLN A 31 -2.89 7.60 10.81
C GLN A 31 -2.79 6.99 9.40
N ALA A 32 -2.18 5.81 9.26
CA ALA A 32 -2.08 5.13 7.97
C ALA A 32 -3.46 4.71 7.42
N LEU A 33 -4.39 4.31 8.30
CA LEU A 33 -5.77 3.97 7.93
C LEU A 33 -6.59 5.20 7.54
N GLU A 34 -6.40 6.35 8.20
CA GLU A 34 -7.04 7.62 7.84
C GLU A 34 -6.62 8.09 6.43
N GLU A 35 -5.33 7.95 6.12
CA GLU A 35 -4.80 8.20 4.78
C GLU A 35 -5.38 7.20 3.77
N GLY A 36 -5.44 5.91 4.14
CA GLY A 36 -6.09 4.89 3.32
C GLY A 36 -7.58 5.17 3.07
N ASP A 37 -8.32 5.71 4.03
CA ASP A 37 -9.73 6.11 3.86
C ASP A 37 -9.85 7.30 2.90
N SER A 38 -8.92 8.24 2.99
CA SER A 38 -8.85 9.41 2.11
C SER A 38 -8.59 9.01 0.66
N GLU A 39 -7.70 8.04 0.44
CA GLU A 39 -7.42 7.46 -0.88
C GLU A 39 -8.57 6.58 -1.42
N THR A 40 -9.29 5.92 -0.51
CA THR A 40 -10.46 5.07 -0.83
C THR A 40 -11.78 5.84 -0.73
N GLY A 41 -11.88 6.93 -1.50
CA GLY A 41 -13.07 7.77 -1.59
C GLY A 41 -14.31 7.08 -2.18
N LYS A 42 -15.28 7.87 -2.63
CA LYS A 42 -16.65 7.41 -2.99
C LYS A 42 -16.70 6.27 -4.03
N ARG A 43 -15.75 6.20 -4.96
CA ARG A 43 -15.69 5.17 -6.02
C ARG A 43 -15.43 3.76 -5.50
N TRP A 44 -14.98 3.63 -4.26
CA TRP A 44 -14.67 2.35 -3.63
C TRP A 44 -15.86 1.70 -2.92
N LEU A 45 -17.07 2.28 -3.06
CA LEU A 45 -18.29 1.86 -2.37
C LEU A 45 -18.19 2.01 -0.84
N LYS A 46 -19.16 1.43 -0.12
CA LYS A 46 -19.20 1.48 1.35
C LYS A 46 -18.20 0.52 1.99
N TYR A 47 -17.71 0.89 3.16
CA TYR A 47 -16.91 0.00 4.00
C TYR A 47 -17.83 -1.08 4.60
N ASN A 48 -17.53 -2.35 4.36
CA ASN A 48 -18.15 -3.48 5.06
C ASN A 48 -17.04 -4.36 5.64
N ALA A 49 -17.17 -4.71 6.92
CA ALA A 49 -16.18 -5.52 7.63
C ALA A 49 -16.18 -6.98 7.17
N ARG A 50 -17.37 -7.58 7.01
CA ARG A 50 -17.59 -8.95 6.53
C ARG A 50 -18.87 -9.03 5.66
N PRO A 51 -18.82 -9.63 4.45
CA PRO A 51 -17.60 -9.93 3.70
C PRO A 51 -16.80 -8.64 3.45
N ALA A 52 -15.47 -8.75 3.43
CA ALA A 52 -14.59 -7.58 3.34
C ALA A 52 -14.85 -6.83 2.01
N SER A 53 -15.31 -5.58 2.09
CA SER A 53 -15.58 -4.79 0.88
C SER A 53 -14.30 -4.39 0.15
N ILE A 54 -14.44 -3.99 -1.11
CA ILE A 54 -13.31 -3.48 -1.90
C ILE A 54 -12.67 -2.26 -1.22
N LYS A 55 -13.47 -1.40 -0.58
CA LYS A 55 -12.99 -0.30 0.24
C LYS A 55 -12.14 -0.77 1.42
N LYS A 56 -12.61 -1.74 2.22
CA LYS A 56 -11.82 -2.31 3.35
C LYS A 56 -10.46 -2.79 2.86
N ARG A 57 -10.45 -3.58 1.80
CA ARG A 57 -9.22 -4.16 1.24
C ARG A 57 -8.27 -3.10 0.69
N GLY A 58 -8.79 -2.11 -0.03
CA GLY A 58 -7.98 -1.01 -0.56
C GLY A 58 -7.37 -0.16 0.55
N MET A 59 -8.17 0.21 1.55
CA MET A 59 -7.74 1.00 2.70
C MET A 59 -6.64 0.29 3.48
N PHE A 60 -6.82 -1.01 3.74
CA PHE A 60 -5.83 -1.80 4.46
C PHE A 60 -4.54 -1.97 3.65
N ALA A 61 -4.63 -2.26 2.35
CA ALA A 61 -3.45 -2.39 1.49
C ALA A 61 -2.66 -1.07 1.41
N PHE A 62 -3.35 0.07 1.32
CA PHE A 62 -2.69 1.38 1.34
C PHE A 62 -2.04 1.68 2.69
N ALA A 63 -2.73 1.41 3.79
CA ALA A 63 -2.20 1.62 5.14
C ALA A 63 -0.94 0.77 5.40
N ALA A 64 -0.98 -0.51 5.04
CA ALA A 64 0.16 -1.42 5.14
C ALA A 64 1.37 -0.92 4.32
N HIS A 65 1.12 -0.43 3.10
CA HIS A 65 2.16 0.19 2.28
C HIS A 65 2.80 1.41 2.98
N GLN A 66 1.99 2.32 3.50
CA GLN A 66 2.48 3.53 4.19
C GLN A 66 3.32 3.18 5.42
N LEU A 67 2.87 2.23 6.24
CA LEU A 67 3.62 1.78 7.41
C LEU A 67 5.01 1.25 7.03
N VAL A 68 5.09 0.41 6.01
CA VAL A 68 6.37 -0.13 5.51
C VAL A 68 7.27 0.98 4.97
N MET A 69 6.72 1.90 4.19
CA MET A 69 7.50 3.00 3.60
C MET A 69 8.04 3.97 4.66
N ARG A 70 7.24 4.29 5.68
CA ARG A 70 7.69 5.10 6.82
C ARG A 70 8.80 4.41 7.59
N LYS A 71 8.67 3.10 7.83
CA LYS A 71 9.72 2.32 8.51
C LYS A 71 11.03 2.30 7.71
N ARG A 72 10.97 2.24 6.37
CA ARG A 72 12.17 2.39 5.53
C ARG A 72 12.79 3.76 5.68
N ALA A 73 11.97 4.83 5.64
CA ALA A 73 12.45 6.20 5.83
C ALA A 73 13.12 6.40 7.20
N THR A 74 12.56 5.85 8.28
CA THR A 74 13.19 5.91 9.62
C THR A 74 14.52 5.17 9.70
N ASN A 75 14.73 4.16 8.85
CA ASN A 75 15.99 3.43 8.74
C ASN A 75 17.00 4.13 7.82
N GLY A 76 16.72 5.36 7.36
CA GLY A 76 17.60 6.14 6.50
C GLY A 76 17.46 5.86 5.00
N ASP A 77 16.51 5.00 4.61
CA ASP A 77 16.16 4.76 3.21
C ASP A 77 15.13 5.82 2.75
N VAL A 78 15.62 7.05 2.57
CA VAL A 78 14.86 8.23 2.13
C VAL A 78 15.12 8.62 0.67
N GLY A 79 15.92 7.83 -0.05
CA GLY A 79 16.15 8.02 -1.47
C GLY A 79 14.88 7.76 -2.28
N ALA A 80 14.72 8.46 -3.41
CA ALA A 80 13.71 8.07 -4.38
C ALA A 80 14.02 6.62 -4.82
N ALA A 81 13.17 5.69 -4.40
CA ALA A 81 13.36 4.28 -4.65
C ALA A 81 13.07 3.98 -6.13
N TYR A 82 14.12 4.13 -6.95
CA TYR A 82 14.09 3.74 -8.34
C TYR A 82 14.30 2.22 -8.45
N ALA A 83 13.56 1.58 -9.35
CA ALA A 83 13.85 0.20 -9.73
C ALA A 83 15.20 0.16 -10.45
N ILE A 84 16.23 -0.37 -9.81
CA ILE A 84 17.53 -0.63 -10.44
C ILE A 84 17.36 -1.85 -11.35
N SER A 85 17.15 -1.60 -12.65
CA SER A 85 16.94 -2.65 -13.67
C SER A 85 18.22 -3.44 -13.99
N SER A 86 19.39 -2.81 -13.82
CA SER A 86 20.69 -3.45 -14.02
C SER A 86 21.74 -2.82 -13.11
N LYS A 87 22.69 -3.63 -12.68
CA LYS A 87 23.93 -3.18 -12.04
C LYS A 87 25.09 -3.90 -12.72
N SER A 88 26.12 -3.15 -13.09
CA SER A 88 27.40 -3.69 -13.58
C SER A 88 28.46 -3.53 -12.50
N VAL A 89 29.25 -4.58 -12.29
CA VAL A 89 30.43 -4.57 -11.43
C VAL A 89 31.58 -5.16 -12.25
N GLY A 90 32.47 -4.31 -12.75
CA GLY A 90 33.50 -4.74 -13.70
C GLY A 90 32.87 -5.30 -14.98
N ASP A 91 33.24 -6.53 -15.34
CA ASP A 91 32.70 -7.25 -16.50
C ASP A 91 31.44 -8.09 -16.19
N GLU A 92 30.98 -8.10 -14.93
CA GLU A 92 29.79 -8.84 -14.54
C GLU A 92 28.55 -7.95 -14.61
N SER A 93 27.59 -8.39 -15.42
CA SER A 93 26.28 -7.77 -15.55
C SER A 93 25.21 -8.70 -15.00
N THR A 94 24.54 -8.25 -13.94
CA THR A 94 23.34 -8.92 -13.43
C THR A 94 22.12 -8.14 -13.88
N SER A 95 21.33 -8.75 -14.76
CA SER A 95 20.03 -8.22 -15.19
C SER A 95 18.92 -8.92 -14.43
N PHE A 96 18.01 -8.15 -13.84
CA PHE A 96 16.85 -8.70 -13.16
C PHE A 96 15.63 -8.55 -14.06
N ALA A 97 14.81 -9.60 -14.16
CA ALA A 97 13.50 -9.52 -14.81
C ALA A 97 12.51 -8.78 -13.90
N VAL A 98 12.74 -7.48 -13.68
CA VAL A 98 11.81 -6.59 -12.99
C VAL A 98 10.95 -5.92 -14.05
N PRO A 99 9.61 -5.90 -13.90
CA PRO A 99 8.77 -5.04 -14.71
C PRO A 99 9.34 -3.61 -14.68
N SER A 100 9.74 -3.09 -15.83
CA SER A 100 10.30 -1.74 -15.91
C SER A 100 9.20 -0.74 -15.63
N ILE A 101 9.19 -0.16 -14.43
CA ILE A 101 8.29 0.94 -14.09
C ILE A 101 8.80 2.19 -14.80
N THR A 102 7.98 2.80 -15.63
CA THR A 102 8.38 4.03 -16.33
C THR A 102 8.41 5.22 -15.35
N SER A 103 9.18 6.26 -15.67
CA SER A 103 9.18 7.49 -14.86
C SER A 103 7.77 8.09 -14.73
N ASP A 104 6.96 8.01 -15.79
CA ASP A 104 5.57 8.47 -15.78
C ASP A 104 4.70 7.66 -14.81
N GLU A 105 4.91 6.34 -14.74
CA GLU A 105 4.21 5.48 -13.77
C GLU A 105 4.61 5.80 -12.32
N LEU A 106 5.87 6.16 -12.06
CA LEU A 106 6.31 6.62 -10.74
C LEU A 106 5.75 8.01 -10.40
N ILE A 107 5.60 8.90 -11.38
CA ILE A 107 4.97 10.22 -11.14
C ILE A 107 3.49 10.04 -10.77
N ILE A 108 2.78 9.13 -11.43
CA ILE A 108 1.34 8.91 -11.22
C ILE A 108 1.07 8.07 -9.95
N ASN A 109 1.87 7.03 -9.72
CA ASN A 109 1.63 6.07 -8.63
C ASN A 109 2.53 6.30 -7.42
N GLY A 110 3.50 7.21 -7.51
CA GLY A 110 4.49 7.43 -6.46
C GLY A 110 5.27 6.16 -6.16
N ASN A 111 5.43 5.90 -4.86
CA ASN A 111 6.09 4.73 -4.30
C ASN A 111 5.20 3.48 -4.21
N LEU A 112 3.91 3.54 -4.59
CA LEU A 112 2.98 2.40 -4.47
C LEU A 112 3.49 1.10 -5.12
N PRO A 113 4.15 1.09 -6.28
CA PRO A 113 4.63 -0.15 -6.90
C PRO A 113 5.75 -0.86 -6.13
N LEU A 114 6.34 -0.22 -5.12
CA LEU A 114 7.56 -0.70 -4.43
C LEU A 114 7.29 -1.71 -3.30
N THR A 115 6.02 -2.06 -3.07
CA THR A 115 5.62 -3.08 -2.08
C THR A 115 4.51 -3.95 -2.65
N SER A 116 4.41 -5.19 -2.17
CA SER A 116 3.27 -6.08 -2.46
C SER A 116 1.93 -5.44 -2.08
N TYR A 117 1.86 -4.74 -0.94
CA TYR A 117 0.65 -4.04 -0.48
C TYR A 117 0.22 -2.93 -1.44
N GLY A 118 1.17 -2.10 -1.87
CA GLY A 118 0.88 -1.03 -2.83
C GLY A 118 0.48 -1.57 -4.21
N LEU A 119 1.04 -2.70 -4.65
CA LEU A 119 0.56 -3.40 -5.85
C LEU A 119 -0.87 -3.95 -5.68
N GLU A 120 -1.22 -4.50 -4.51
CA GLU A 120 -2.60 -4.90 -4.21
C GLU A 120 -3.53 -3.68 -4.27
N PHE A 121 -3.14 -2.56 -3.66
CA PHE A 121 -3.90 -1.32 -3.74
C PHE A 121 -4.10 -0.86 -5.19
N LEU A 122 -3.04 -0.84 -6.02
CA LEU A 122 -3.14 -0.46 -7.43
C LEU A 122 -4.07 -1.37 -8.23
N ARG A 123 -4.01 -2.69 -7.99
CA ARG A 123 -4.93 -3.67 -8.58
C ARG A 123 -6.38 -3.37 -8.18
N LEU A 124 -6.64 -3.10 -6.90
CA LEU A 124 -7.98 -2.78 -6.41
C LEU A 124 -8.46 -1.41 -6.90
N ARG A 125 -7.56 -0.43 -7.02
CA ARG A 125 -7.85 0.90 -7.55
C ARG A 125 -8.25 0.85 -9.01
N ARG A 126 -7.58 0.01 -9.81
CA ARG A 126 -8.04 -0.28 -11.18
C ARG A 126 -9.46 -0.84 -11.14
N ARG A 127 -9.74 -1.87 -10.34
CA ARG A 127 -11.11 -2.43 -10.25
C ARG A 127 -12.17 -1.42 -9.79
N ALA A 128 -11.84 -0.53 -8.85
CA ALA A 128 -12.74 0.53 -8.39
C ALA A 128 -12.93 1.64 -9.43
N GLY A 129 -11.89 1.92 -10.24
CA GLY A 129 -11.90 2.95 -11.28
C GLY A 129 -12.50 2.49 -12.62
N THR A 130 -12.33 1.23 -12.99
CA THR A 130 -12.92 0.60 -14.20
C THR A 130 -14.36 0.17 -13.97
N GLY A 131 -15.04 0.70 -12.95
CA GLY A 131 -16.41 0.34 -12.59
C GLY A 131 -17.40 0.63 -13.71
N GLY A 132 -17.55 -0.31 -14.64
CA GLY A 132 -18.86 -0.69 -15.12
C GLY A 132 -19.67 -1.15 -13.91
N MET A 133 -20.89 -0.64 -13.80
CA MET A 133 -21.92 -1.19 -12.93
C MET A 133 -21.89 -2.71 -13.04
N MET A 134 -21.49 -3.42 -11.99
CA MET A 134 -22.06 -4.76 -11.80
C MET A 134 -23.46 -4.51 -11.24
N ILE A 135 -24.43 -4.56 -12.17
CA ILE A 135 -25.86 -4.72 -11.91
C ILE A 135 -26.05 -6.07 -11.21
#